data_AF-A0A835D299-F1
#
_entry.id   AF-A0A835D299-F1
#
_cell.length_a   1.000
_cell.length_b   1.000
_cell.length_c   1.000
_cell.angle_alpha   90.00
_cell.angle_beta   90.00
_cell.angle_gamma   90.00
#
_symmetry.space_group_name_H-M   'P 1'
#
loop_
_entity.id
_entity.type
_entity.pdbx_description
1 polymer ?
#
loop_
_entity_poly.entity_id
_entity_poly.type
_entity_poly.pdbx_seq_one_letter_code
_entity_poly.pdbx_strand_id
1 'polypeptide(L)'
;MSLLGKIRWPKLKSPLTRTGGSRREHVNNVRNKPNVNEEYMEAFRTKSYTEMWSKVQVFERPSPSYIHLSDYLLEPRQEILVEIIKNSDFHHLLIDYFEASSEASKICGFLLQSIDQTRANYCIIQRVLNLSRRVPNYENYTDDQCQIIFRELASFAKLDNPLSRSSPVQFLLIHDKYGLMLDQFIFTRKKMVKRAKVIDLCKKSAGLSLIIACSAIAIATLVLTVHTGIGIVAAAGIFTCSLAFFKQRMKSARGKLKTRKLSRHIAQLDAAAKGVYILDRDFDMISRLVMRLDDEMEHRKSIARMCVRKKKRQILKEVVREFQTHECCFLEQLGELEKHIYLCFLNINRARSLVIQEMIVARSIKLSRVIP
;
A
#
# COMPACT_ATOMS: atom_id res chain seq x y z
N MET A 1 24.35 -15.98 -15.17
CA MET A 1 24.94 -14.71 -15.66
C MET A 1 24.23 -13.55 -14.97
N SER A 2 25.01 -12.81 -14.19
CA SER A 2 24.62 -11.70 -13.31
C SER A 2 24.40 -10.40 -14.09
N LEU A 3 23.37 -9.62 -13.75
CA LEU A 3 23.38 -8.15 -13.88
C LEU A 3 22.23 -7.54 -13.05
N LEU A 4 22.20 -7.83 -11.74
CA LEU A 4 21.38 -7.07 -10.79
C LEU A 4 22.22 -5.91 -10.27
N GLY A 5 22.04 -4.74 -10.88
CA GLY A 5 22.67 -3.49 -10.45
C GLY A 5 22.23 -3.14 -9.03
N LYS A 6 23.19 -3.11 -8.10
CA LYS A 6 23.00 -2.62 -6.72
C LYS A 6 22.49 -1.17 -6.75
N ILE A 7 21.19 -0.98 -6.53
CA ILE A 7 20.64 0.34 -6.24
C ILE A 7 20.92 0.65 -4.77
N ARG A 8 21.93 1.49 -4.53
CA ARG A 8 22.30 1.98 -3.19
C ARG A 8 21.33 3.10 -2.80
N TRP A 9 20.39 2.81 -1.90
CA TRP A 9 19.56 3.81 -1.26
C TRP A 9 20.39 4.60 -0.25
N PRO A 10 20.30 5.95 -0.19
CA PRO A 10 20.92 6.71 0.89
C PRO A 10 20.25 6.35 2.22
N LYS A 11 21.07 6.17 3.27
CA LYS A 11 20.62 5.90 4.64
C LYS A 11 19.58 6.94 5.05
N LEU A 12 18.35 6.48 5.33
CA LEU A 12 17.29 7.25 5.94
C LEU A 12 17.75 7.72 7.33
N LYS A 13 17.96 9.03 7.51
CA LYS A 13 17.81 9.65 8.82
C LYS A 13 16.32 9.90 9.01
N SER A 14 15.70 9.16 9.93
CA SER A 14 14.34 9.42 10.41
C SER A 14 14.30 10.75 11.16
N PRO A 15 13.41 11.70 10.83
CA PRO A 15 13.11 12.80 11.73
C PRO A 15 11.99 12.35 12.68
N LEU A 16 12.34 11.62 13.74
CA LEU A 16 11.53 11.59 14.96
C LEU A 16 12.25 12.47 15.98
N THR A 17 12.03 13.78 15.89
CA THR A 17 12.35 14.70 16.99
C THR A 17 11.35 14.45 18.11
N ARG A 18 11.81 13.72 19.13
CA ARG A 18 11.13 13.53 20.41
C ARG A 18 11.34 14.81 21.23
N THR A 19 10.31 15.62 21.41
CA THR A 19 10.31 16.72 22.37
C THR A 19 10.31 16.15 23.79
N GLY A 20 11.22 16.67 24.61
CA GLY A 20 11.49 16.21 25.97
C GLY A 20 10.39 16.56 26.97
N GLY A 21 10.23 15.66 27.93
CA GLY A 21 9.54 15.87 29.20
C GLY A 21 10.44 15.36 30.33
N SER A 22 10.42 16.09 31.45
CA SER A 22 11.43 16.24 32.48
C SER A 22 11.86 14.97 33.27
N ARG A 23 13.07 15.07 33.83
CA ARG A 23 13.82 14.10 34.65
C ARG A 23 13.63 14.38 36.14
N ARG A 24 13.33 13.32 36.91
CA ARG A 24 13.66 12.97 38.33
C ARG A 24 12.56 12.00 38.79
N GLU A 25 12.79 10.87 39.43
CA GLU A 25 13.81 10.49 40.41
C GLU A 25 14.01 8.97 40.45
N HIS A 26 15.08 8.56 41.13
CA HIS A 26 15.81 7.31 40.94
C HIS A 26 15.49 6.31 42.05
N VAL A 27 14.74 5.23 41.80
CA VAL A 27 14.73 4.04 42.66
C VAL A 27 14.49 2.76 41.82
N ASN A 28 15.50 1.89 41.80
CA ASN A 28 15.48 0.44 41.57
C ASN A 28 14.49 -0.13 40.55
N ASN A 29 14.98 -0.48 39.35
CA ASN A 29 14.51 -1.71 38.69
C ASN A 29 15.54 -2.20 37.67
N VAL A 30 16.26 -3.26 38.06
CA VAL A 30 16.82 -4.19 37.10
C VAL A 30 15.64 -4.88 36.42
N ARG A 31 15.68 -4.93 35.07
CA ARG A 31 14.80 -5.72 34.18
C ARG A 31 13.53 -5.01 33.72
N ASN A 32 13.60 -4.40 32.53
CA ASN A 32 12.50 -4.31 31.57
C ASN A 32 13.12 -4.05 30.19
N LYS A 33 13.62 -5.11 29.55
CA LYS A 33 13.69 -5.09 28.08
C LYS A 33 12.24 -5.20 27.60
N PRO A 34 11.74 -4.28 26.76
CA PRO A 34 10.41 -4.45 26.18
C PRO A 34 10.39 -5.81 25.47
N ASN A 35 9.34 -6.59 25.73
CA ASN A 35 9.13 -7.86 25.06
C ASN A 35 8.97 -7.55 23.56
N VAL A 36 9.67 -8.29 22.68
CA VAL A 36 9.53 -8.11 21.22
C VAL A 36 8.07 -8.21 20.79
N ASN A 37 7.27 -9.05 21.47
CA ASN A 37 5.84 -9.16 21.23
C ASN A 37 5.06 -7.92 21.70
N GLU A 38 5.46 -7.24 22.78
CA GLU A 38 4.84 -5.99 23.20
C GLU A 38 5.17 -4.86 22.22
N GLU A 39 6.44 -4.74 21.80
CA GLU A 39 6.85 -3.77 20.80
C GLU A 39 6.13 -4.01 19.46
N TYR A 40 5.98 -5.29 19.07
CA TYR A 40 5.17 -5.70 17.92
C TYR A 40 3.72 -5.24 18.07
N MET A 41 3.07 -5.55 19.19
CA MET A 41 1.66 -5.20 19.40
C MET A 41 1.43 -3.69 19.48
N GLU A 42 2.36 -2.92 20.07
CA GLU A 42 2.31 -1.45 20.09
C GLU A 42 2.49 -0.85 18.68
N ALA A 43 3.37 -1.41 17.85
CA ALA A 43 3.55 -0.96 16.47
C ALA A 43 2.28 -1.14 15.62
N PHE A 44 1.44 -2.13 15.94
CA PHE A 44 0.19 -2.39 15.23
C PHE A 44 -0.99 -1.56 15.75
N ARG A 45 -1.05 -1.26 17.06
CA ARG A 45 -2.17 -0.53 17.70
C ARG A 45 -2.07 0.99 17.59
N THR A 46 -1.87 1.47 16.36
CA THR A 46 -1.98 2.90 16.08
C THR A 46 -3.44 3.36 16.12
N LYS A 47 -3.68 4.65 16.40
CA LYS A 47 -5.04 5.23 16.38
C LYS A 47 -5.77 4.96 15.04
N SER A 48 -5.04 5.05 13.93
CA SER A 48 -5.57 4.76 12.60
C SER A 48 -5.94 3.29 12.39
N TYR A 49 -5.20 2.36 13.01
CA TYR A 49 -5.55 0.94 12.99
C TYR A 49 -6.84 0.69 13.78
N THR A 50 -6.96 1.26 14.98
CA THR A 50 -8.16 1.12 15.81
C THR A 50 -9.39 1.73 15.14
N GLU A 51 -9.24 2.85 14.44
CA GLU A 51 -10.31 3.46 13.65
C GLU A 51 -10.73 2.54 12.48
N MET A 52 -9.77 1.99 11.73
CA MET A 52 -10.07 1.02 10.65
C MET A 52 -10.82 -0.21 11.17
N TRP A 53 -10.31 -0.80 12.24
CA TRP A 53 -10.95 -1.92 12.93
C TRP A 53 -12.39 -1.58 13.33
N SER A 54 -12.61 -0.41 13.94
CA SER A 54 -13.95 0.03 14.35
C SER A 54 -14.91 0.21 13.16
N LYS A 55 -14.42 0.71 12.01
CA LYS A 55 -15.22 0.88 10.78
C LYS A 55 -15.70 -0.47 10.25
N VAL A 56 -14.86 -1.51 10.35
CA VAL A 56 -15.23 -2.87 9.91
C VAL A 56 -16.28 -3.47 10.84
N GLN A 57 -16.09 -3.36 12.16
CA GLN A 57 -17.04 -3.89 13.14
C GLN A 57 -18.45 -3.28 13.06
N VAL A 58 -18.57 -2.01 12.66
CA VAL A 58 -19.89 -1.38 12.45
C VAL A 58 -20.63 -2.02 11.26
N PHE A 59 -19.89 -2.53 10.26
CA PHE A 59 -20.44 -3.21 9.10
C PHE A 59 -20.77 -4.70 9.35
N GLU A 60 -20.21 -5.31 10.41
CA GLU A 60 -20.48 -6.70 10.81
C GLU A 60 -21.90 -6.91 11.41
N ARG A 61 -22.72 -5.85 11.56
CA ARG A 61 -24.12 -5.94 12.02
C ARG A 61 -25.13 -5.69 10.88
N PRO A 62 -26.18 -6.53 10.82
CA PRO A 62 -26.31 -7.53 9.77
C PRO A 62 -26.49 -6.87 8.39
N SER A 63 -25.45 -6.86 7.56
CA SER A 63 -25.59 -6.63 6.13
C SER A 63 -24.63 -7.55 5.35
N PRO A 64 -25.08 -8.21 4.27
CA PRO A 64 -24.58 -9.55 3.92
C PRO A 64 -23.39 -9.55 2.96
N SER A 65 -22.68 -8.43 2.78
CA SER A 65 -21.75 -8.29 1.66
C SER A 65 -20.48 -7.54 2.02
N TYR A 66 -19.44 -8.29 2.37
CA TYR A 66 -18.05 -7.80 2.47
C TYR A 66 -17.53 -7.24 1.12
N ILE A 67 -18.23 -7.51 0.01
CA ILE A 67 -17.94 -6.89 -1.30
C ILE A 67 -18.16 -5.37 -1.21
N HIS A 68 -19.20 -4.91 -0.51
CA HIS A 68 -19.45 -3.48 -0.27
C HIS A 68 -18.62 -2.89 0.88
N LEU A 69 -18.06 -3.73 1.75
CA LEU A 69 -17.13 -3.27 2.79
C LEU A 69 -15.89 -2.63 2.14
N SER A 70 -15.38 -3.23 1.06
CA SER A 70 -14.25 -2.67 0.32
C SER A 70 -14.52 -1.27 -0.24
N ASP A 71 -15.75 -0.99 -0.69
CA ASP A 71 -16.17 0.32 -1.20
C ASP A 71 -16.31 1.35 -0.07
N TYR A 72 -16.74 0.90 1.13
CA TYR A 72 -16.89 1.76 2.30
C TYR A 72 -15.54 2.10 2.97
N LEU A 73 -14.63 1.12 3.04
CA LEU A 73 -13.32 1.29 3.67
C LEU A 73 -12.33 2.04 2.77
N LEU A 74 -12.51 2.01 1.45
CA LEU A 74 -11.57 2.63 0.52
C LEU A 74 -11.69 4.16 0.52
N GLU A 75 -10.60 4.83 0.88
CA GLU A 75 -10.52 6.28 0.92
C GLU A 75 -9.46 6.83 -0.06
N PRO A 76 -9.76 7.94 -0.76
CA PRO A 76 -11.10 8.52 -0.93
C PRO A 76 -11.97 7.62 -1.83
N ARG A 77 -13.28 7.78 -1.69
CA ARG A 77 -14.28 6.99 -2.42
C ARG A 77 -14.14 7.18 -3.93
N GLN A 78 -14.59 6.17 -4.67
CA GLN A 78 -14.40 6.10 -6.12
C GLN A 78 -15.09 7.24 -6.87
N GLU A 79 -16.21 7.76 -6.37
CA GLU A 79 -16.95 8.85 -7.01
C GLU A 79 -16.14 10.16 -7.00
N ILE A 80 -15.55 10.48 -5.85
CA ILE A 80 -14.68 11.65 -5.67
C ILE A 80 -13.44 11.50 -6.56
N LEU A 81 -12.90 10.29 -6.67
CA LEU A 81 -11.75 10.01 -7.50
C LEU A 81 -12.04 10.27 -8.99
N VAL A 82 -13.20 9.82 -9.50
CA VAL A 82 -13.61 10.05 -10.89
C VAL A 82 -13.69 11.55 -11.20
N GLU A 83 -14.21 12.36 -10.28
CA GLU A 83 -14.28 13.82 -10.45
C GLU A 83 -12.87 14.46 -10.47
N ILE A 84 -11.97 14.02 -9.58
CA ILE A 84 -10.59 14.50 -9.55
C ILE A 84 -9.88 14.15 -10.87
N ILE A 85 -10.03 12.91 -11.34
CA ILE A 85 -9.42 12.39 -12.58
C ILE A 85 -9.94 13.14 -13.81
N LYS A 86 -11.26 13.28 -13.95
CA LYS A 86 -11.87 13.98 -15.11
C LYS A 86 -11.39 15.42 -15.27
N ASN A 87 -11.16 16.11 -14.16
CA ASN A 87 -10.86 17.53 -14.17
C ASN A 87 -9.36 17.88 -14.23
N SER A 88 -8.51 16.94 -14.63
CA SER A 88 -7.05 17.06 -14.47
C SER A 88 -6.23 16.36 -15.56
N ASP A 89 -5.13 17.00 -15.99
CA ASP A 89 -4.08 16.40 -16.85
C ASP A 89 -3.21 15.43 -16.03
N PHE A 90 -3.65 14.18 -15.86
CA PHE A 90 -2.89 13.13 -15.17
C PHE A 90 -2.24 12.13 -16.14
N HIS A 91 -1.23 11.42 -15.65
CA HIS A 91 -0.64 10.30 -16.38
C HIS A 91 -1.60 9.10 -16.30
N HIS A 92 -1.85 8.42 -17.43
CA HIS A 92 -2.75 7.24 -17.47
C HIS A 92 -2.39 6.19 -16.41
N LEU A 93 -1.09 5.97 -16.15
CA LEU A 93 -0.62 5.08 -15.08
C LEU A 93 -1.25 5.35 -13.71
N LEU A 94 -1.65 6.59 -13.39
CA LEU A 94 -2.33 6.87 -12.11
C LEU A 94 -3.74 6.27 -12.07
N ILE A 95 -4.43 6.19 -13.21
CA ILE A 95 -5.73 5.50 -13.32
C ILE A 95 -5.52 4.02 -13.03
N ASP A 96 -4.54 3.40 -13.69
CA ASP A 96 -4.19 1.99 -13.50
C ASP A 96 -3.85 1.71 -12.02
N TYR A 97 -3.12 2.62 -11.36
CA TYR A 97 -2.85 2.52 -9.92
C TYR A 97 -4.12 2.53 -9.07
N PHE A 98 -5.03 3.47 -9.30
CA PHE A 98 -6.25 3.55 -8.49
C PHE A 98 -7.16 2.35 -8.72
N GLU A 99 -7.28 1.88 -9.95
CA GLU A 99 -8.01 0.65 -10.29
C GLU A 99 -7.39 -0.56 -9.58
N ALA A 100 -6.08 -0.74 -9.70
CA ALA A 100 -5.37 -1.84 -9.03
C ALA A 100 -5.49 -1.74 -7.50
N SER A 101 -5.48 -0.55 -6.91
CA SER A 101 -5.69 -0.37 -5.46
C SER A 101 -7.13 -0.68 -5.02
N SER A 102 -8.13 -0.48 -5.89
CA SER A 102 -9.52 -0.85 -5.64
C SER A 102 -9.70 -2.37 -5.71
N GLU A 103 -9.06 -3.02 -6.67
CA GLU A 103 -9.05 -4.49 -6.76
C GLU A 103 -8.39 -5.14 -5.54
N ALA A 104 -7.24 -4.60 -5.08
CA ALA A 104 -6.62 -5.01 -3.81
C ALA A 104 -7.61 -4.96 -2.64
N SER A 105 -8.33 -3.83 -2.50
CA SER A 105 -9.34 -3.62 -1.46
C SER A 105 -10.42 -4.70 -1.49
N LYS A 106 -10.88 -5.11 -2.68
CA LYS A 106 -11.88 -6.17 -2.86
C LYS A 106 -11.36 -7.54 -2.43
N ILE A 107 -10.11 -7.85 -2.77
CA ILE A 107 -9.45 -9.11 -2.33
C ILE A 107 -9.36 -9.13 -0.80
N CYS A 108 -8.94 -8.03 -0.18
CA CYS A 108 -8.92 -7.89 1.28
C CYS A 108 -10.31 -8.11 1.90
N GLY A 109 -11.37 -7.53 1.32
CA GLY A 109 -12.75 -7.75 1.77
C GLY A 109 -13.19 -9.22 1.67
N PHE A 110 -12.87 -9.89 0.56
CA PHE A 110 -13.14 -11.32 0.38
C PHE A 110 -12.41 -12.19 1.40
N LEU A 111 -11.17 -11.84 1.74
CA LEU A 111 -10.39 -12.57 2.74
C LEU A 111 -10.97 -12.42 4.15
N LEU A 112 -11.46 -11.23 4.53
CA LEU A 112 -12.16 -11.05 5.81
C LEU A 112 -13.40 -11.95 5.89
N GLN A 113 -14.21 -12.00 4.84
CA GLN A 113 -15.35 -12.92 4.78
C GLN A 113 -14.92 -14.38 4.92
N SER A 114 -13.82 -14.76 4.28
CA SER A 114 -13.28 -16.12 4.34
C SER A 114 -12.78 -16.46 5.75
N ILE A 115 -12.20 -15.50 6.47
CA ILE A 115 -11.79 -15.64 7.87
C ILE A 115 -13.00 -15.87 8.76
N ASP A 116 -14.06 -15.08 8.62
CA ASP A 116 -15.25 -15.22 9.45
C ASP A 116 -15.99 -16.53 9.19
N GLN A 117 -16.07 -16.95 7.93
CA GLN A 117 -16.59 -18.26 7.59
C GLN A 117 -15.71 -19.38 8.17
N THR A 118 -14.39 -19.20 8.17
CA THR A 118 -13.44 -20.17 8.75
C THR A 118 -13.65 -20.28 10.26
N ARG A 119 -13.82 -19.17 10.97
CA ARG A 119 -14.16 -19.14 12.41
C ARG A 119 -15.47 -19.86 12.68
N ALA A 120 -16.52 -19.54 11.92
CA ALA A 120 -17.84 -20.17 12.05
C ALA A 120 -17.77 -21.69 11.82
N ASN A 121 -17.03 -22.12 10.80
CA ASN A 121 -16.79 -23.55 10.52
C ASN A 121 -16.01 -24.22 11.67
N TYR A 122 -15.03 -23.50 12.25
CA TYR A 122 -14.20 -24.02 13.33
C TYR A 122 -14.94 -24.14 14.67
N CYS A 123 -16.09 -23.46 14.86
CA CYS A 123 -16.96 -23.68 16.02
C CYS A 123 -17.40 -25.15 16.18
N ILE A 124 -17.45 -25.92 15.09
CA ILE A 124 -17.71 -27.37 15.15
C ILE A 124 -16.61 -28.09 15.95
N ILE A 125 -15.35 -27.76 15.68
CA ILE A 125 -14.21 -28.31 16.43
C ILE A 125 -14.26 -27.85 17.88
N GLN A 126 -14.56 -26.58 18.16
CA GLN A 126 -14.72 -26.11 19.54
C GLN A 126 -15.80 -26.90 20.30
N ARG A 127 -16.91 -27.27 19.65
CA ARG A 127 -17.91 -28.17 20.23
C ARG A 127 -17.34 -29.56 20.53
N VAL A 128 -16.58 -30.15 19.61
CA VAL A 128 -15.88 -31.43 19.83
C VAL A 128 -14.97 -31.35 21.06
N LEU A 129 -14.18 -30.27 21.17
CA LEU A 129 -13.26 -30.09 22.29
C LEU A 129 -14.02 -29.89 23.61
N ASN A 130 -15.12 -29.14 23.61
CA ASN A 130 -15.97 -28.97 24.78
C ASN A 130 -16.63 -30.29 25.22
N LEU A 131 -17.10 -31.13 24.28
CA LEU A 131 -17.63 -32.45 24.58
C LEU A 131 -16.56 -33.36 25.21
N SER A 132 -15.31 -33.24 24.75
CA SER A 132 -14.20 -34.03 25.28
C SER A 132 -13.73 -33.63 26.69
N ARG A 133 -13.88 -32.35 27.07
CA ARG A 133 -13.45 -31.80 28.37
C ARG A 133 -14.39 -32.13 29.54
N ARG A 134 -15.62 -32.57 29.28
CA ARG A 134 -16.62 -32.88 30.33
C ARG A 134 -16.38 -34.20 31.09
N VAL A 135 -15.22 -34.83 30.93
CA VAL A 135 -14.89 -36.12 31.56
C VAL A 135 -13.85 -35.88 32.67
N PRO A 136 -14.23 -35.99 33.97
CA PRO A 136 -13.34 -35.65 35.09
C PRO A 136 -12.25 -36.69 35.39
N ASN A 137 -12.32 -37.89 34.81
CA ASN A 137 -11.34 -38.95 35.06
C ASN A 137 -11.24 -39.92 33.87
N TYR A 138 -10.01 -40.20 33.47
CA TYR A 138 -9.53 -41.19 32.49
C TYR A 138 -10.36 -42.50 32.54
N GLU A 139 -10.84 -43.12 31.46
CA GLU A 139 -10.09 -43.45 30.24
C GLU A 139 -10.93 -43.60 28.96
N ASN A 140 -12.26 -43.52 28.94
CA ASN A 140 -13.00 -43.81 27.70
C ASN A 140 -14.25 -42.95 27.54
N TYR A 141 -14.37 -42.29 26.39
CA TYR A 141 -15.64 -41.75 25.91
C TYR A 141 -16.71 -42.85 25.96
N THR A 142 -17.92 -42.51 26.42
CA THR A 142 -19.07 -43.41 26.27
C THR A 142 -19.39 -43.61 24.78
N ASP A 143 -20.11 -44.68 24.43
CA ASP A 143 -20.48 -44.91 23.03
C ASP A 143 -21.33 -43.77 22.46
N ASP A 144 -22.26 -43.23 23.25
CA ASP A 144 -23.06 -42.06 22.88
C ASP A 144 -22.19 -40.82 22.62
N GLN A 145 -21.19 -40.56 23.48
CA GLN A 145 -20.25 -39.46 23.28
C GLN A 145 -19.41 -39.66 22.02
N CYS A 146 -18.89 -40.86 21.80
CA CYS A 146 -18.18 -41.20 20.57
C CYS A 146 -19.06 -40.91 19.35
N GLN A 147 -20.33 -41.32 19.39
CA GLN A 147 -21.26 -41.13 18.27
C GLN A 147 -21.52 -39.65 17.99
N ILE A 148 -21.70 -38.83 19.02
CA ILE A 148 -21.87 -37.38 18.89
C ILE A 148 -20.60 -36.75 18.29
N ILE A 149 -19.42 -37.07 18.83
CA ILE A 149 -18.16 -36.50 18.34
C ILE A 149 -17.91 -36.92 16.89
N PHE A 150 -18.13 -38.19 16.52
CA PHE A 150 -18.02 -38.63 15.13
C PHE A 150 -18.99 -37.89 14.21
N ARG A 151 -20.19 -37.56 14.67
CA ARG A 151 -21.16 -36.76 13.90
C ARG A 151 -20.64 -35.34 13.65
N GLU A 152 -20.13 -34.67 14.68
CA GLU A 152 -19.54 -33.33 14.54
C GLU A 152 -18.32 -33.35 13.60
N LEU A 153 -17.40 -34.31 13.77
CA LEU A 153 -16.25 -34.47 12.89
C LEU A 153 -16.64 -34.76 11.44
N ALA A 154 -17.71 -35.53 11.23
CA ALA A 154 -18.25 -35.80 9.89
C ALA A 154 -18.83 -34.53 9.26
N SER A 155 -19.51 -33.69 10.03
CA SER A 155 -20.00 -32.39 9.57
C SER A 155 -18.85 -31.46 9.22
N PHE A 156 -17.84 -31.36 10.08
CA PHE A 156 -16.63 -30.55 9.82
C PHE A 156 -15.89 -31.01 8.55
N ALA A 157 -15.67 -32.31 8.39
CA ALA A 157 -14.93 -32.86 7.24
C ALA A 157 -15.61 -32.65 5.88
N LYS A 158 -16.92 -32.36 5.88
CA LYS A 158 -17.73 -32.06 4.69
C LYS A 158 -17.76 -30.57 4.33
N LEU A 159 -17.37 -29.68 5.25
CA LEU A 159 -17.38 -28.25 4.96
C LEU A 159 -16.31 -27.90 3.93
N ASP A 160 -16.64 -26.97 3.05
CA ASP A 160 -15.64 -26.32 2.20
C ASP A 160 -14.68 -25.51 3.06
N ASN A 161 -13.42 -25.46 2.63
CA ASN A 161 -12.46 -24.56 3.23
C ASN A 161 -12.59 -23.19 2.55
N PRO A 162 -13.01 -22.13 3.27
CA PRO A 162 -13.21 -20.81 2.69
C PRO A 162 -11.93 -20.20 2.14
N LEU A 163 -10.77 -20.51 2.75
CA LEU A 163 -9.47 -19.97 2.36
C LEU A 163 -8.97 -20.56 1.03
N SER A 164 -9.38 -21.79 0.69
CA SER A 164 -8.99 -22.44 -0.58
C SER A 164 -9.52 -21.72 -1.81
N ARG A 165 -10.55 -20.87 -1.66
CA ARG A 165 -11.06 -20.01 -2.74
C ARG A 165 -10.03 -18.94 -3.16
N SER A 166 -9.15 -18.56 -2.24
CA SER A 166 -8.01 -17.67 -2.49
C SER A 166 -6.79 -18.51 -2.88
N SER A 167 -6.83 -19.10 -4.07
CA SER A 167 -5.78 -20.05 -4.50
C SER A 167 -4.39 -19.37 -4.59
N PRO A 168 -3.28 -20.11 -4.37
CA PRO A 168 -1.93 -19.62 -4.61
C PRO A 168 -1.74 -19.01 -6.01
N VAL A 169 -2.46 -19.54 -7.01
CA VAL A 169 -2.45 -19.02 -8.40
C VAL A 169 -3.01 -17.60 -8.47
N GLN A 170 -4.08 -17.29 -7.73
CA GLN A 170 -4.63 -15.93 -7.69
C GLN A 170 -3.62 -14.95 -7.09
N PHE A 171 -2.95 -15.32 -5.99
CA PHE A 171 -1.92 -14.47 -5.40
C PHE A 171 -0.70 -14.29 -6.31
N LEU A 172 -0.31 -15.32 -7.07
CA LEU A 172 0.76 -15.20 -8.07
C LEU A 172 0.38 -14.22 -9.18
N LEU A 173 -0.84 -14.31 -9.70
CA LEU A 173 -1.34 -13.37 -10.72
C LEU A 173 -1.40 -11.93 -10.19
N ILE A 174 -1.79 -11.76 -8.92
CA ILE A 174 -1.78 -10.46 -8.25
C ILE A 174 -0.34 -9.92 -8.14
N HIS A 175 0.60 -10.75 -7.72
CA HIS A 175 2.02 -10.39 -7.59
C HIS A 175 2.63 -10.00 -8.94
N ASP A 176 2.42 -10.79 -9.98
CA ASP A 176 2.92 -10.49 -11.33
C ASP A 176 2.32 -9.18 -11.86
N LYS A 177 1.02 -8.95 -11.65
CA LYS A 177 0.35 -7.71 -12.03
C LYS A 177 0.96 -6.49 -11.34
N TYR A 178 1.17 -6.54 -10.02
CA TYR A 178 1.77 -5.43 -9.27
C TYR A 178 3.25 -5.24 -9.61
N GLY A 179 4.00 -6.32 -9.83
CA GLY A 179 5.40 -6.27 -10.29
C GLY A 179 5.54 -5.56 -11.64
N LEU A 180 4.73 -5.96 -12.64
CA LEU A 180 4.68 -5.31 -13.95
C LEU A 180 4.32 -3.83 -13.84
N MET A 181 3.32 -3.50 -13.02
CA MET A 181 2.90 -2.11 -12.81
C MET A 181 4.03 -1.28 -12.15
N LEU A 182 4.71 -1.84 -11.14
CA LEU A 182 5.85 -1.19 -10.48
C LEU A 182 6.98 -0.89 -11.47
N ASP A 183 7.31 -1.85 -12.33
CA ASP A 183 8.33 -1.67 -13.37
C ASP A 183 7.96 -0.55 -14.35
N GLN A 184 6.69 -0.48 -14.78
CA GLN A 184 6.20 0.60 -15.64
C GLN A 184 6.30 1.98 -14.96
N PHE A 185 5.95 2.07 -13.68
CA PHE A 185 6.10 3.29 -12.89
C PHE A 185 7.56 3.72 -12.78
N ILE A 186 8.46 2.79 -12.43
CA ILE A 186 9.89 3.05 -12.29
C ILE A 186 10.49 3.49 -13.63
N PHE A 187 10.16 2.80 -14.72
CA PHE A 187 10.62 3.14 -16.06
C PHE A 187 10.16 4.53 -16.49
N THR A 188 8.87 4.82 -16.33
CA THR A 188 8.27 6.12 -16.70
C THR A 188 8.87 7.24 -15.87
N ARG A 189 9.04 7.05 -14.56
CA ARG A 189 9.74 7.99 -13.68
C ARG A 189 11.16 8.26 -14.16
N LYS A 190 11.95 7.22 -14.47
CA LYS A 190 13.32 7.37 -14.99
C LYS A 190 13.33 8.18 -16.29
N LYS A 191 12.41 7.91 -17.22
CA LYS A 191 12.25 8.66 -18.48
C LYS A 191 11.95 10.14 -18.23
N MET A 192 11.04 10.44 -17.31
CA MET A 192 10.67 11.82 -16.95
C MET A 192 11.80 12.58 -16.24
N VAL A 193 12.54 11.93 -15.34
CA VAL A 193 13.73 12.51 -14.69
C VAL A 193 14.82 12.83 -15.73
N LYS A 194 15.07 11.93 -16.69
CA LYS A 194 16.01 12.19 -17.78
C LYS A 194 15.59 13.41 -18.60
N ARG A 195 14.30 13.52 -18.96
CA ARG A 195 13.76 14.71 -19.64
C ARG A 195 13.94 15.99 -18.82
N ALA A 196 13.77 15.93 -17.51
CA ALA A 196 13.94 17.08 -16.62
C ALA A 196 15.39 17.58 -16.63
N LYS A 197 16.35 16.65 -16.57
CA LYS A 197 17.78 16.97 -16.66
C LYS A 197 18.14 17.62 -17.99
N VAL A 198 17.62 17.12 -19.11
CA VAL A 198 17.83 17.73 -20.44
C VAL A 198 17.30 19.16 -20.47
N ILE A 199 16.08 19.40 -19.97
CA ILE A 199 15.51 20.74 -19.90
C ILE A 199 16.37 21.68 -19.04
N ASP A 200 16.92 21.19 -17.93
CA ASP A 200 17.82 21.97 -17.07
C ASP A 200 19.14 22.35 -17.79
N LEU A 201 19.73 21.41 -18.51
CA LEU A 201 20.93 21.65 -19.33
C LEU A 201 20.65 22.66 -20.47
N CYS A 202 19.51 22.55 -21.15
CA CYS A 202 19.10 23.53 -22.16
C CYS A 202 18.89 24.93 -21.58
N LYS A 203 18.41 25.04 -20.32
CA LYS A 203 18.27 26.33 -19.65
C LYS A 203 19.62 26.96 -19.31
N LYS A 204 20.57 26.16 -18.80
CA LYS A 204 21.93 26.61 -18.47
C LYS A 204 22.65 27.15 -19.71
N SER A 205 22.57 26.42 -20.83
CA SER A 205 23.14 26.84 -22.12
C SER A 205 22.44 28.08 -22.71
N ALA A 206 21.10 28.15 -22.64
CA ALA A 206 20.38 29.35 -23.06
C ALA A 206 20.76 30.59 -22.24
N GLY A 207 20.96 30.44 -20.92
CA GLY A 207 21.45 31.51 -20.05
C GLY A 207 22.84 32.00 -20.47
N LEU A 208 23.76 31.08 -20.75
CA LEU A 208 25.11 31.40 -21.22
C LEU A 208 25.09 32.12 -22.57
N SER A 209 24.28 31.63 -23.52
CA SER A 209 24.14 32.27 -24.84
C SER A 209 23.59 33.69 -24.76
N LEU A 210 22.70 33.97 -23.79
CA LEU A 210 22.16 35.31 -23.57
C LEU A 210 23.22 36.27 -23.06
N ILE A 211 24.08 35.82 -22.13
CA ILE A 211 25.20 36.63 -21.62
C ILE A 211 26.13 37.00 -22.77
N ILE A 212 26.52 36.01 -23.58
CA ILE A 212 27.41 36.21 -24.74
C ILE A 212 26.79 37.20 -25.75
N ALA A 213 25.51 37.03 -26.09
CA ALA A 213 24.80 37.92 -27.01
C ALA A 213 24.70 39.35 -26.46
N CYS A 214 24.37 39.52 -25.17
CA CYS A 214 24.33 40.85 -24.54
C CYS A 214 25.71 41.52 -24.52
N SER A 215 26.78 40.78 -24.21
CA SER A 215 28.14 41.32 -24.27
C SER A 215 28.55 41.74 -25.68
N ALA A 216 28.21 40.94 -26.70
CA ALA A 216 28.50 41.27 -28.09
C ALA A 216 27.74 42.53 -28.55
N ILE A 217 26.45 42.66 -28.18
CA ILE A 217 25.66 43.86 -28.47
C ILE A 217 26.26 45.09 -27.79
N ALA A 218 26.64 44.99 -26.52
CA ALA A 218 27.24 46.11 -25.78
C ALA A 218 28.54 46.61 -26.44
N ILE A 219 29.40 45.67 -26.86
CA ILE A 219 30.64 45.98 -27.58
C ILE A 219 30.32 46.65 -28.93
N ALA A 220 29.40 46.08 -29.71
CA ALA A 220 29.01 46.64 -31.01
C ALA A 220 28.40 48.04 -30.88
N THR A 221 27.58 48.27 -29.85
CA THR A 221 27.04 49.61 -29.56
C THR A 221 28.16 50.59 -29.23
N LEU A 222 29.12 50.21 -28.38
CA LEU A 222 30.24 51.08 -28.00
C LEU A 222 31.07 51.51 -29.23
N VAL A 223 31.41 50.55 -30.09
CA VAL A 223 32.13 50.80 -31.35
C VAL A 223 31.35 51.76 -32.25
N LEU A 224 30.03 51.55 -32.40
CA LEU A 224 29.20 52.42 -33.25
C LEU A 224 29.07 53.84 -32.70
N THR A 225 28.95 54.01 -31.37
CA THR A 225 28.88 55.33 -30.72
C THR A 225 30.17 56.12 -30.96
N VAL A 226 31.33 55.45 -30.89
CA VAL A 226 32.64 56.07 -31.13
C VAL A 226 32.82 56.47 -32.59
N HIS A 227 32.30 55.67 -33.54
CA HIS A 227 32.57 55.90 -34.97
C HIS A 227 31.53 56.75 -35.71
N THR A 228 30.29 56.91 -35.22
CA THR A 228 29.22 57.49 -36.06
C THR A 228 28.56 58.79 -35.57
N GLY A 229 28.79 59.28 -34.35
CA GLY A 229 28.40 60.64 -33.94
C GLY A 229 26.91 61.06 -34.12
N ILE A 230 26.00 60.18 -34.55
CA ILE A 230 24.61 60.51 -34.89
C ILE A 230 23.68 59.53 -34.17
N GLY A 231 23.05 60.02 -33.11
CA GLY A 231 22.22 59.28 -32.15
C GLY A 231 20.81 58.90 -32.60
N ILE A 232 20.60 58.50 -33.86
CA ILE A 232 19.26 58.14 -34.38
C ILE A 232 19.08 56.62 -34.58
N VAL A 233 20.16 55.86 -34.84
CA VAL A 233 20.08 54.39 -35.01
C VAL A 233 19.88 53.65 -33.67
N ALA A 234 20.18 54.29 -32.54
CA ALA A 234 20.06 53.70 -31.20
C ALA A 234 18.61 53.34 -30.83
N ALA A 235 17.61 54.12 -31.27
CA ALA A 235 16.21 53.89 -30.89
C ALA A 235 15.59 52.63 -31.53
N ALA A 236 15.94 52.32 -32.78
CA ALA A 236 15.48 51.11 -33.49
C ALA A 236 16.13 49.82 -32.92
N GLY A 237 17.39 49.91 -32.50
CA GLY A 237 18.09 48.83 -31.80
C GLY A 237 17.47 48.51 -30.43
N ILE A 238 17.04 49.53 -29.68
CA ILE A 238 16.42 49.35 -28.35
C ILE A 238 15.03 48.71 -28.47
N PHE A 239 14.24 49.08 -29.49
CA PHE A 239 12.89 48.54 -29.71
C PHE A 239 12.90 47.08 -30.18
N THR A 240 13.83 46.71 -31.07
CA THR A 240 14.00 45.31 -31.51
C THR A 240 14.56 44.43 -30.38
N CYS A 241 15.47 44.96 -29.56
CA CYS A 241 16.01 44.27 -28.40
C CYS A 241 14.94 44.01 -27.33
N SER A 242 14.10 45.01 -27.01
CA SER A 242 13.01 44.86 -26.04
C SER A 242 11.97 43.82 -26.49
N LEU A 243 11.58 43.77 -27.77
CA LEU A 243 10.68 42.72 -28.28
C LEU A 243 11.30 41.31 -28.21
N ALA A 244 12.61 41.19 -28.46
CA ALA A 244 13.34 39.94 -28.28
C ALA A 244 13.40 39.51 -26.80
N PHE A 245 13.63 40.46 -25.87
CA PHE A 245 13.55 40.23 -24.43
C PHE A 245 12.15 39.78 -23.98
N PHE A 246 11.06 40.38 -24.51
CA PHE A 246 9.69 39.96 -24.20
C PHE A 246 9.36 38.56 -24.73
N LYS A 247 9.73 38.25 -25.99
CA LYS A 247 9.58 36.88 -26.55
C LYS A 247 10.40 35.85 -25.75
N GLN A 248 11.59 36.22 -25.27
CA GLN A 248 12.43 35.35 -24.45
C GLN A 248 11.89 35.19 -23.03
N ARG A 249 11.32 36.24 -22.42
CA ARG A 249 10.62 36.19 -21.13
C ARG A 249 9.40 35.27 -21.18
N MET A 250 8.63 35.33 -22.27
CA MET A 250 7.52 34.40 -22.57
C MET A 250 8.01 32.95 -22.75
N LYS A 251 9.09 32.71 -23.49
CA LYS A 251 9.71 31.38 -23.65
C LYS A 251 10.23 30.83 -22.32
N SER A 252 10.83 31.67 -21.48
CA SER A 252 11.30 31.32 -20.14
C SER A 252 10.15 30.99 -19.19
N ALA A 253 9.05 31.75 -19.21
CA ALA A 253 7.83 31.45 -18.46
C ALA A 253 7.20 30.11 -18.89
N ARG A 254 7.10 29.85 -20.21
CA ARG A 254 6.64 28.56 -20.76
C ARG A 254 7.57 27.41 -20.36
N GLY A 255 8.88 27.64 -20.32
CA GLY A 255 9.88 26.68 -19.84
C GLY A 255 9.80 26.40 -18.34
N LYS A 256 9.51 27.41 -17.51
CA LYS A 256 9.23 27.24 -16.07
C LYS A 256 7.97 26.42 -15.84
N LEU A 257 6.90 26.67 -16.59
CA LEU A 257 5.66 25.90 -16.52
C LEU A 257 5.86 24.42 -16.91
N LYS A 258 6.60 24.15 -17.98
CA LYS A 258 6.94 22.78 -18.42
C LYS A 258 7.75 22.02 -17.36
N THR A 259 8.78 22.63 -16.77
CA THR A 259 9.59 22.00 -15.70
C THR A 259 8.76 21.70 -14.46
N ARG A 260 7.88 22.63 -14.06
CA ARG A 260 6.99 22.42 -12.91
C ARG A 260 5.99 21.30 -13.19
N LYS A 261 5.38 21.27 -14.38
CA LYS A 261 4.50 20.16 -14.81
C LYS A 261 5.26 18.83 -14.75
N LEU A 262 6.50 18.78 -15.22
CA LEU A 262 7.30 17.55 -15.19
C LEU A 262 7.67 17.09 -13.77
N SER A 263 8.10 18.02 -12.90
CA SER A 263 8.40 17.72 -11.49
C SER A 263 7.18 17.11 -10.77
N ARG A 264 6.00 17.65 -11.05
CA ARG A 264 4.72 17.18 -10.53
C ARG A 264 4.38 15.75 -10.96
N HIS A 265 4.55 15.43 -12.25
CA HIS A 265 4.35 14.06 -12.73
C HIS A 265 5.36 13.10 -12.09
N ILE A 266 6.61 13.53 -11.87
CA ILE A 266 7.61 12.71 -11.19
C ILE A 266 7.17 12.42 -9.75
N ALA A 267 6.70 13.41 -9.00
CA ALA A 267 6.22 13.21 -7.63
C ALA A 267 5.00 12.28 -7.55
N GLN A 268 4.03 12.46 -8.46
CA GLN A 268 2.86 11.58 -8.55
C GLN A 268 3.24 10.13 -8.86
N LEU A 269 4.13 9.91 -9.84
CA LEU A 269 4.61 8.57 -10.19
C LEU A 269 5.44 7.95 -9.07
N ASP A 270 6.20 8.76 -8.29
CA ASP A 270 6.98 8.30 -7.14
C ASP A 270 6.07 7.88 -5.98
N ALA A 271 5.02 8.65 -5.69
CA ALA A 271 4.00 8.30 -4.70
C ALA A 271 3.25 7.02 -5.09
N ALA A 272 2.81 6.91 -6.35
CA ALA A 272 2.12 5.72 -6.84
C ALA A 272 3.04 4.49 -6.79
N ALA A 273 4.29 4.60 -7.26
CA ALA A 273 5.26 3.51 -7.21
C ALA A 273 5.50 2.99 -5.78
N LYS A 274 5.61 3.90 -4.79
CA LYS A 274 5.71 3.52 -3.38
C LYS A 274 4.46 2.78 -2.91
N GLY A 275 3.28 3.24 -3.31
CA GLY A 275 2.02 2.57 -3.04
C GLY A 275 1.99 1.14 -3.59
N VAL A 276 2.33 0.96 -4.87
CA VAL A 276 2.40 -0.36 -5.52
C VAL A 276 3.38 -1.28 -4.80
N TYR A 277 4.57 -0.79 -4.46
CA TYR A 277 5.56 -1.57 -3.73
C TYR A 277 5.04 -2.02 -2.34
N ILE A 278 4.36 -1.13 -1.61
CA ILE A 278 3.79 -1.49 -0.30
C ILE A 278 2.70 -2.57 -0.47
N LEU A 279 1.80 -2.42 -1.45
CA LEU A 279 0.77 -3.42 -1.72
C LEU A 279 1.37 -4.78 -2.07
N ASP A 280 2.37 -4.81 -2.94
CA ASP A 280 3.07 -6.03 -3.31
C ASP A 280 3.63 -6.78 -2.08
N ARG A 281 4.23 -6.04 -1.14
CA ARG A 281 4.76 -6.59 0.11
C ARG A 281 3.66 -7.07 1.06
N ASP A 282 2.57 -6.33 1.18
CA ASP A 282 1.42 -6.72 2.00
C ASP A 282 0.79 -8.01 1.47
N PHE A 283 0.62 -8.13 0.14
CA PHE A 283 0.07 -9.33 -0.49
C PHE A 283 1.00 -10.55 -0.42
N ASP A 284 2.33 -10.39 -0.51
CA ASP A 284 3.30 -11.48 -0.26
C ASP A 284 3.15 -12.05 1.16
N MET A 285 2.95 -11.18 2.16
CA MET A 285 2.73 -11.59 3.54
C MET A 285 1.38 -12.28 3.75
N ILE A 286 0.29 -11.67 3.25
CA ILE A 286 -1.07 -12.22 3.33
C ILE A 286 -1.13 -13.58 2.63
N SER A 287 -0.56 -13.70 1.43
CA SER A 287 -0.56 -14.95 0.65
C SER A 287 0.07 -16.12 1.42
N ARG A 288 1.22 -15.88 2.08
CA ARG A 288 1.90 -16.91 2.88
C ARG A 288 1.07 -17.35 4.09
N LEU A 289 0.37 -16.42 4.74
CA LEU A 289 -0.51 -16.72 5.87
C LEU A 289 -1.75 -17.49 5.42
N VAL A 290 -2.37 -17.09 4.32
CA VAL A 290 -3.51 -17.80 3.71
C VAL A 290 -3.11 -19.23 3.35
N MET A 291 -1.99 -19.42 2.64
CA MET A 291 -1.51 -20.74 2.26
C MET A 291 -1.26 -21.64 3.47
N ARG A 292 -0.61 -21.14 4.53
CA ARG A 292 -0.39 -21.91 5.76
C ARG A 292 -1.69 -22.33 6.44
N LEU A 293 -2.64 -21.40 6.56
CA LEU A 293 -3.93 -21.66 7.19
C LEU A 293 -4.80 -22.60 6.33
N ASP A 294 -4.69 -22.51 5.01
CA ASP A 294 -5.35 -23.40 4.06
C ASP A 294 -4.83 -24.84 4.19
N ASP A 295 -3.52 -25.04 4.16
CA ASP A 295 -2.87 -26.34 4.34
C ASP A 295 -3.24 -26.97 5.69
N GLU A 296 -3.20 -26.17 6.77
CA GLU A 296 -3.56 -26.60 8.12
C GLU A 296 -5.04 -27.01 8.19
N MET A 297 -5.95 -26.24 7.59
CA MET A 297 -7.38 -26.56 7.56
C MET A 297 -7.66 -27.83 6.76
N GLU A 298 -7.03 -28.01 5.60
CA GLU A 298 -7.17 -29.23 4.80
C GLU A 298 -6.58 -30.46 5.51
N HIS A 299 -5.45 -30.30 6.20
CA HIS A 299 -4.89 -31.34 7.06
C HIS A 299 -5.89 -31.76 8.15
N ARG A 300 -6.45 -30.79 8.87
CA ARG A 300 -7.47 -31.01 9.93
C ARG A 300 -8.71 -31.72 9.41
N LYS A 301 -9.20 -31.31 8.24
CA LYS A 301 -10.33 -31.97 7.58
C LYS A 301 -9.97 -33.41 7.19
N SER A 302 -8.75 -33.64 6.71
CA SER A 302 -8.27 -34.98 6.35
C SER A 302 -8.23 -35.92 7.55
N ILE A 303 -7.67 -35.50 8.69
CA ILE A 303 -7.61 -36.33 9.90
C ILE A 303 -9.01 -36.57 10.49
N ALA A 304 -9.92 -35.59 10.44
CA ALA A 304 -11.31 -35.76 10.84
C ALA A 304 -12.02 -36.80 9.95
N ARG A 305 -11.85 -36.71 8.63
CA ARG A 305 -12.42 -37.64 7.65
C ARG A 305 -11.89 -39.06 7.84
N MET A 306 -10.59 -39.21 8.11
CA MET A 306 -9.97 -40.49 8.45
C MET A 306 -10.58 -41.08 9.72
N CYS A 307 -10.71 -40.27 10.77
CA CYS A 307 -11.27 -40.68 12.06
C CYS A 307 -12.70 -41.22 11.91
N VAL A 308 -13.55 -40.47 11.21
CA VAL A 308 -14.95 -40.85 10.91
C VAL A 308 -15.02 -42.13 10.08
N ARG A 309 -14.11 -42.33 9.12
CA ARG A 309 -14.07 -43.55 8.30
C ARG A 309 -13.67 -44.78 9.11
N LYS A 310 -12.70 -44.65 10.01
CA LYS A 310 -12.18 -45.79 10.78
C LYS A 310 -13.06 -46.15 11.98
N LYS A 311 -13.76 -45.17 12.56
CA LYS A 311 -14.64 -45.33 13.74
C LYS A 311 -13.99 -46.06 14.94
N LYS A 312 -12.66 -45.99 15.06
CA LYS A 312 -11.92 -46.59 16.19
C LYS A 312 -11.77 -45.57 17.31
N ARG A 313 -12.12 -45.95 18.54
CA ARG A 313 -12.04 -45.07 19.72
C ARG A 313 -10.62 -44.54 19.98
N GLN A 314 -9.59 -45.36 19.73
CA GLN A 314 -8.19 -44.93 19.86
C GLN A 314 -7.84 -43.80 18.88
N ILE A 315 -8.30 -43.92 17.62
CA ILE A 315 -8.08 -42.87 16.59
C ILE A 315 -8.86 -41.61 16.97
N LEU A 316 -10.07 -41.75 17.51
CA LEU A 316 -10.85 -40.62 18.00
C LEU A 316 -10.12 -39.82 19.08
N LYS A 317 -9.58 -40.51 20.09
CA LYS A 317 -8.80 -39.87 21.16
C LYS A 317 -7.61 -39.09 20.58
N GLU A 318 -6.89 -39.69 19.65
CA GLU A 318 -5.72 -39.06 19.03
C GLU A 318 -6.10 -37.80 18.24
N VAL A 319 -7.15 -37.88 17.41
CA VAL A 319 -7.64 -36.72 16.64
C VAL A 319 -8.14 -35.60 17.55
N VAL A 320 -8.83 -35.93 18.64
CA VAL A 320 -9.25 -34.92 19.63
C VAL A 320 -8.05 -34.29 20.31
N ARG A 321 -7.04 -35.08 20.70
CA ARG A 321 -5.79 -34.58 21.29
C ARG A 321 -5.06 -33.63 20.34
N GLU A 322 -4.95 -34.00 19.07
CA GLU A 322 -4.34 -33.16 18.02
C GLU A 322 -5.03 -31.79 17.93
N PHE A 323 -6.37 -31.79 17.87
CA PHE A 323 -7.13 -30.54 17.84
C PHE A 323 -6.98 -29.71 19.11
N GLN A 324 -6.87 -30.34 20.29
CA GLN A 324 -6.65 -29.63 21.56
C GLN A 324 -5.26 -28.97 21.60
N THR A 325 -4.21 -29.70 21.25
CA THR A 325 -2.82 -29.21 21.29
C THR A 325 -2.62 -27.99 20.39
N HIS A 326 -3.26 -27.99 19.22
CA HIS A 326 -3.04 -26.97 18.19
C HIS A 326 -4.22 -25.99 18.04
N GLU A 327 -5.17 -25.94 18.99
CA GLU A 327 -6.36 -25.06 18.92
C GLU A 327 -5.97 -23.58 18.93
N CYS A 328 -5.26 -23.14 19.97
CA CYS A 328 -4.91 -21.73 20.15
C CYS A 328 -4.04 -21.20 19.01
N CYS A 329 -3.03 -21.98 18.59
CA CYS A 329 -2.12 -21.60 17.51
C CYS A 329 -2.87 -21.33 16.20
N PHE A 330 -3.84 -22.18 15.83
CA PHE A 330 -4.62 -21.98 14.62
C PHE A 330 -5.46 -20.69 14.67
N LEU A 331 -6.17 -20.46 15.78
CA LEU A 331 -7.00 -19.26 15.93
C LEU A 331 -6.16 -17.97 16.04
N GLU A 332 -4.99 -18.03 16.66
CA GLU A 332 -4.02 -16.93 16.71
C GLU A 332 -3.50 -16.58 15.31
N GLN A 333 -3.13 -17.59 14.50
CA GLN A 333 -2.71 -17.37 13.12
C GLN A 333 -3.83 -16.78 12.25
N LEU A 334 -5.08 -17.22 12.47
CA LEU A 334 -6.24 -16.67 11.78
C LEU A 334 -6.50 -15.20 12.18
N GLY A 335 -6.32 -14.86 13.46
CA GLY A 335 -6.33 -13.48 13.93
C GLY A 335 -5.16 -12.65 13.39
N GLU A 336 -3.99 -13.26 13.20
CA GLU A 336 -2.83 -12.57 12.61
C GLU A 336 -3.05 -12.23 11.13
N LEU A 337 -3.62 -13.17 10.36
CA LEU A 337 -4.04 -12.92 8.98
C LEU A 337 -5.01 -11.73 8.92
N GLU A 338 -6.01 -11.70 9.79
CA GLU A 338 -6.99 -10.62 9.87
C GLU A 338 -6.32 -9.25 10.15
N LYS A 339 -5.39 -9.17 11.11
CA LYS A 339 -4.65 -7.93 11.39
C LYS A 339 -3.88 -7.42 10.17
N HIS A 340 -3.22 -8.32 9.44
CA HIS A 340 -2.48 -7.95 8.23
C HIS A 340 -3.40 -7.45 7.12
N ILE A 341 -4.62 -7.99 7.02
CA ILE A 341 -5.61 -7.47 6.08
C ILE A 341 -6.03 -6.04 6.45
N TYR A 342 -6.27 -5.75 7.74
CA TYR A 342 -6.58 -4.39 8.18
C TYR A 342 -5.43 -3.40 7.96
N LEU A 343 -4.19 -3.82 8.16
CA LEU A 343 -3.03 -3.02 7.80
C LEU A 343 -2.95 -2.76 6.29
N CYS A 344 -3.27 -3.76 5.47
CA CYS A 344 -3.29 -3.59 4.02
C CYS A 344 -4.32 -2.52 3.61
N PHE A 345 -5.54 -2.55 4.17
CA PHE A 345 -6.54 -1.48 3.95
C PHE A 345 -6.01 -0.09 4.34
N LEU A 346 -5.37 0.00 5.51
CA LEU A 346 -4.79 1.26 5.98
C LEU A 346 -3.69 1.78 5.02
N ASN A 347 -2.83 0.88 4.56
CA ASN A 347 -1.76 1.18 3.61
C ASN A 347 -2.31 1.60 2.24
N ILE A 348 -3.34 0.92 1.74
CA ILE A 348 -4.07 1.29 0.52
C ILE A 348 -4.56 2.74 0.63
N ASN A 349 -5.31 3.06 1.69
CA ASN A 349 -5.90 4.39 1.87
C ASN A 349 -4.86 5.48 2.02
N ARG A 350 -3.80 5.21 2.79
CA ARG A 350 -2.69 6.14 2.96
C ARG A 350 -1.97 6.39 1.64
N ALA A 351 -1.68 5.34 0.87
CA ALA A 351 -1.02 5.47 -0.42
C ALA A 351 -1.88 6.25 -1.41
N ARG A 352 -3.18 5.93 -1.52
CA ARG A 352 -4.14 6.66 -2.36
C ARG A 352 -4.20 8.14 -1.98
N SER A 353 -4.28 8.43 -0.69
CA SER A 353 -4.29 9.80 -0.17
C SER A 353 -3.03 10.58 -0.52
N LEU A 354 -1.85 9.97 -0.42
CA LEU A 354 -0.58 10.59 -0.81
C LEU A 354 -0.53 10.89 -2.31
N VAL A 355 -0.96 9.95 -3.15
CA VAL A 355 -1.04 10.19 -4.61
C VAL A 355 -1.98 11.35 -4.91
N ILE A 356 -3.12 11.42 -4.22
CA ILE A 356 -4.11 12.49 -4.40
C ILE A 356 -3.60 13.83 -3.86
N GLN A 357 -2.86 13.86 -2.76
CA GLN A 357 -2.20 15.08 -2.29
C GLN A 357 -1.23 15.62 -3.35
N GLU A 358 -0.42 14.76 -3.97
CA GLU A 358 0.43 15.14 -5.11
C GLU A 358 -0.38 15.57 -6.35
N MET A 359 -1.66 15.17 -6.45
CA MET A 359 -2.60 15.61 -7.49
C MET A 359 -3.33 16.92 -7.16
N ILE A 360 -3.59 17.23 -5.89
CA ILE A 360 -4.31 18.44 -5.43
C ILE A 360 -3.35 19.60 -5.18
N VAL A 361 -2.19 19.38 -4.57
CA VAL A 361 -1.11 20.38 -4.47
C VAL A 361 -0.74 20.88 -5.86
N ALA A 362 -0.78 19.97 -6.83
CA ALA A 362 -0.67 20.23 -8.25
C ALA A 362 -1.75 21.17 -8.84
N ARG A 363 -2.89 21.37 -8.17
CA ARG A 363 -4.09 22.11 -8.59
C ARG A 363 -4.22 23.47 -7.88
N SER A 364 -3.95 23.56 -6.57
CA SER A 364 -3.94 24.82 -5.80
C SER A 364 -2.92 25.83 -6.33
N ILE A 365 -1.82 25.30 -6.84
CA ILE A 365 -0.78 26.00 -7.61
C ILE A 365 -1.32 26.65 -8.91
N LYS A 366 -2.38 26.08 -9.51
CA LYS A 366 -2.97 26.51 -10.79
C LYS A 366 -4.04 27.59 -10.57
N LEU A 367 -4.75 27.56 -9.43
CA LEU A 367 -5.80 28.52 -9.05
C LEU A 367 -5.27 29.85 -8.50
N SER A 368 -4.20 29.83 -7.69
CA SER A 368 -3.56 31.05 -7.16
C SER A 368 -2.83 31.92 -8.21
N ARG A 369 -2.99 31.63 -9.50
CA ARG A 369 -2.35 32.34 -10.61
C ARG A 369 -3.31 32.74 -11.74
N VAL A 370 -4.61 32.47 -11.57
CA VAL A 370 -5.66 32.90 -12.49
C VAL A 370 -6.40 34.13 -11.95
N ILE A 371 -6.24 34.46 -10.67
CA ILE A 371 -6.66 35.74 -10.10
C ILE A 371 -5.42 36.63 -10.05
N PRO A 372 -5.43 37.80 -10.74
CA PRO A 372 -4.29 38.70 -10.84
C PRO A 372 -3.84 39.28 -9.49
#